data_AF-A0A5C7ZHS7-F1
#
_entry.id   AF-A0A5C7ZHS7-F1
#
_cell.length_a   1.000
_cell.length_b   1.000
_cell.length_c   1.000
_cell.angle_alpha   90.00
_cell.angle_beta   90.00
_cell.angle_gamma   90.00
#
_symmetry.space_group_name_H-M   'P 1'
#
loop_
_entity.id
_entity.type
_entity.pdbx_description
1 polymer ?
#
loop_
_entity_poly.entity_id
_entity_poly.type
_entity_poly.pdbx_seq_one_letter_code
_entity_poly.pdbx_strand_id
1 'polypeptide(L)'
;MGLHHRIGRTFDAAPHAAGAQQVAHESGLARTQIAAQLDAGVASARPFGQVRRERASPPLRGLFVRPVQRPYGLAFYNGRVALAHQRFDPLVLWPQIQGWAHGLGLSQIGVTGIDLRDAEPGFQAWLKMGFHGGMDYMASHGIKRARPAELVPGTVSVITVRMDYLPQGTPDDWVAQEQARQERPEEAVVSVYARGRDYHKVLRARLQKLADRIAAVVGPFGHRVFTDSAPVLEAELATRSGLGWRGKHTLVLSREAGSMFFLGELFVDFDLPPTEPVSAHCGQCSACLQVCPTQAIVAPYRLDARRCISYLTIEHEGLIPHELRPLIGNRVYGCDDCQLVCPWNKFAKVHALPDWQPREGLTGSAIATLLSWSEAEFLRRTEGSAIRRIGHVRWLRNLALAAGNALRSGQLSPAQQEALREALLARRDHPDEVVREQVAWSLALR
;
A
#
# COMPACT_ATOMS: atom_id res chain seq x y z
N MET A 1 41.46 0.09 5.42
CA MET A 1 41.91 -0.70 6.59
C MET A 1 41.04 -0.26 7.76
N GLY A 2 39.93 -0.89 8.13
CA GLY A 2 39.64 -2.30 8.22
C GLY A 2 39.72 -2.71 9.69
N LEU A 3 38.66 -2.50 10.47
CA LEU A 3 38.50 -3.11 11.80
C LEU A 3 37.02 -3.41 12.07
N HIS A 4 36.70 -4.69 11.88
CA HIS A 4 35.52 -5.36 12.40
C HIS A 4 35.68 -5.58 13.92
N HIS A 5 34.60 -5.45 14.68
CA HIS A 5 34.48 -6.12 15.98
C HIS A 5 33.17 -6.92 16.06
N ARG A 6 33.33 -8.25 16.01
CA ARG A 6 32.43 -9.26 16.60
C ARG A 6 33.05 -9.73 17.90
N ILE A 7 32.28 -9.81 18.97
CA ILE A 7 32.49 -10.65 20.17
C ILE A 7 31.06 -10.89 20.74
N GLY A 8 30.59 -12.07 21.15
CA GLY A 8 31.13 -13.40 21.31
C GLY A 8 30.06 -14.28 21.99
N ARG A 9 30.00 -15.57 21.67
CA ARG A 9 29.16 -16.59 22.35
C ARG A 9 29.96 -17.23 23.48
N THR A 10 29.28 -17.70 24.52
CA THR A 10 29.76 -18.75 25.44
C THR A 10 28.61 -19.68 25.83
N PHE A 11 28.83 -20.98 25.70
CA PHE A 11 27.99 -22.12 26.13
C PHE A 11 28.76 -22.90 27.21
N ASP A 12 28.03 -23.50 28.18
CA ASP A 12 28.18 -24.87 28.74
C ASP A 12 27.13 -25.06 29.87
N ALA A 13 26.05 -25.83 29.64
CA ALA A 13 25.73 -27.23 30.08
C ALA A 13 25.18 -27.35 31.54
N ALA A 14 23.85 -27.47 31.79
CA ALA A 14 22.93 -28.66 31.85
C ALA A 14 22.90 -29.40 33.22
N PRO A 15 21.85 -30.17 33.65
CA PRO A 15 20.43 -30.26 33.24
C PRO A 15 19.40 -30.28 34.42
N HIS A 16 18.09 -30.02 34.17
CA HIS A 16 16.95 -30.86 34.60
C HIS A 16 15.56 -30.22 34.33
N ALA A 17 14.66 -31.10 33.87
CA ALA A 17 13.25 -31.00 33.48
C ALA A 17 12.30 -30.01 34.19
N ALA A 18 11.48 -29.29 33.40
CA ALA A 18 10.01 -29.49 33.29
C ALA A 18 9.28 -28.22 32.80
N GLY A 19 8.55 -28.36 31.68
CA GLY A 19 7.29 -27.67 31.33
C GLY A 19 7.19 -26.13 31.43
N ALA A 20 7.21 -25.46 30.28
CA ALA A 20 6.20 -24.46 29.87
C ALA A 20 6.62 -23.79 28.55
N GLN A 21 5.69 -23.74 27.58
CA GLN A 21 5.87 -23.05 26.31
C GLN A 21 5.93 -21.51 26.53
N GLN A 22 7.11 -20.94 26.31
CA GLN A 22 7.31 -19.56 25.88
C GLN A 22 8.35 -19.60 24.77
N VAL A 23 8.03 -19.07 23.58
CA VAL A 23 9.07 -18.78 22.59
C VAL A 23 8.82 -17.40 22.00
N ALA A 24 9.71 -16.49 22.38
CA ALA A 24 9.95 -15.22 21.75
C ALA A 24 10.63 -15.41 20.37
N HIS A 25 10.43 -14.41 19.51
CA HIS A 25 11.22 -14.03 18.34
C HIS A 25 12.55 -14.78 18.15
N GLU A 26 12.74 -15.40 16.97
CA GLU A 26 13.85 -15.04 16.07
C GLU A 26 13.73 -15.72 14.69
N SER A 27 14.27 -14.99 13.73
CA SER A 27 14.44 -15.25 12.30
C SER A 27 15.16 -16.55 11.95
N GLY A 28 14.66 -17.28 10.95
CA GLY A 28 15.40 -18.36 10.31
C GLY A 28 14.57 -19.07 9.24
N LEU A 29 14.96 -18.90 7.98
CA LEU A 29 14.35 -19.54 6.81
C LEU A 29 14.44 -21.07 6.93
N ALA A 30 13.29 -21.73 7.07
CA ALA A 30 13.20 -23.18 6.91
C ALA A 30 13.00 -23.52 5.42
N ARG A 31 13.99 -24.21 4.86
CA ARG A 31 13.95 -24.90 3.56
C ARG A 31 13.03 -26.11 3.69
N THR A 32 12.11 -26.31 2.74
CA THR A 32 11.32 -27.54 2.66
C THR A 32 11.92 -28.49 1.62
N GLN A 33 12.08 -29.74 2.05
CA GLN A 33 12.54 -30.88 1.27
C GLN A 33 11.58 -31.21 0.11
N ILE A 34 12.17 -31.59 -1.01
CA ILE A 34 11.51 -32.03 -2.24
C ILE A 34 11.17 -33.53 -2.11
N ALA A 35 9.96 -33.90 -2.51
CA ALA A 35 9.65 -35.27 -2.95
C ALA A 35 9.15 -35.22 -4.41
N ALA A 36 9.78 -36.06 -5.23
CA ALA A 36 9.64 -36.26 -6.68
C ALA A 36 8.23 -36.76 -7.09
N GLN A 37 7.62 -36.23 -8.17
CA GLN A 37 7.65 -36.69 -9.58
C GLN A 37 6.80 -37.96 -9.83
N LEU A 38 5.78 -37.93 -10.70
CA LEU A 38 5.74 -38.38 -12.12
C LEU A 38 4.24 -38.50 -12.50
N ASP A 39 3.73 -38.56 -13.74
CA ASP A 39 4.08 -38.09 -15.09
C ASP A 39 2.83 -38.31 -15.98
N ALA A 40 2.93 -37.92 -17.27
CA ALA A 40 2.09 -38.28 -18.43
C ALA A 40 0.79 -37.47 -18.66
N GLY A 41 0.49 -36.95 -19.85
CA GLY A 41 1.11 -37.04 -21.17
C GLY A 41 0.27 -36.22 -22.17
N VAL A 42 0.94 -35.73 -23.22
CA VAL A 42 0.43 -34.82 -24.26
C VAL A 42 -0.18 -35.58 -25.45
N ALA A 43 -1.12 -34.93 -26.16
CA ALA A 43 -1.46 -34.98 -27.61
C ALA A 43 -2.96 -35.27 -27.88
N SER A 44 -3.78 -34.37 -28.43
CA SER A 44 -3.90 -33.77 -29.79
C SER A 44 -4.84 -34.55 -30.73
N ALA A 45 -5.93 -33.93 -31.20
CA ALA A 45 -6.41 -33.97 -32.59
C ALA A 45 -7.77 -33.22 -32.77
N ARG A 46 -7.83 -32.40 -33.81
CA ARG A 46 -9.01 -31.95 -34.58
C ARG A 46 -8.93 -32.66 -35.97
N PRO A 47 -9.80 -32.44 -37.00
CA PRO A 47 -11.09 -31.73 -37.11
C PRO A 47 -12.16 -32.42 -38.03
N PHE A 48 -13.27 -31.69 -38.25
CA PHE A 48 -14.14 -31.58 -39.47
C PHE A 48 -15.53 -32.25 -39.52
N GLY A 49 -16.51 -31.44 -39.93
CA GLY A 49 -17.84 -31.85 -40.41
C GLY A 49 -18.95 -30.78 -40.26
N GLN A 50 -19.16 -29.94 -41.28
CA GLN A 50 -20.31 -29.02 -41.44
C GLN A 50 -21.61 -29.79 -41.79
N VAL A 51 -22.81 -29.30 -41.41
CA VAL A 51 -24.04 -29.19 -42.26
C VAL A 51 -25.06 -28.19 -41.62
N ARG A 52 -25.87 -27.59 -42.51
CA ARG A 52 -26.82 -26.46 -42.46
C ARG A 52 -28.12 -26.59 -41.61
N ARG A 53 -28.76 -25.41 -41.47
CA ARG A 53 -30.05 -24.99 -40.87
C ARG A 53 -31.34 -25.63 -41.46
N GLU A 54 -32.39 -25.70 -40.62
CA GLU A 54 -33.81 -25.53 -41.01
C GLU A 54 -34.68 -25.01 -39.82
N ARG A 55 -35.86 -24.42 -40.11
CA ARG A 55 -36.75 -23.64 -39.21
C ARG A 55 -38.09 -24.34 -38.91
N ALA A 56 -38.64 -24.08 -37.70
CA ALA A 56 -40.07 -23.96 -37.26
C ALA A 56 -41.01 -25.20 -37.30
N SER A 57 -41.94 -25.54 -36.37
CA SER A 57 -42.40 -25.16 -35.00
C SER A 57 -43.31 -26.32 -34.45
N PRO A 58 -44.14 -26.18 -33.37
CA PRO A 58 -44.21 -26.99 -32.13
C PRO A 58 -45.33 -28.09 -32.15
N PRO A 59 -45.84 -28.72 -31.05
CA PRO A 59 -45.54 -28.64 -29.59
C PRO A 59 -45.42 -30.01 -28.86
N LEU A 60 -45.04 -30.03 -27.58
CA LEU A 60 -45.70 -30.81 -26.50
C LEU A 60 -45.02 -30.61 -25.14
N ARG A 61 -45.87 -30.51 -24.11
CA ARG A 61 -45.55 -30.31 -22.69
C ARG A 61 -44.71 -31.46 -22.13
N GLY A 62 -43.63 -31.10 -21.44
CA GLY A 62 -42.94 -31.96 -20.48
C GLY A 62 -42.14 -31.09 -19.52
N LEU A 63 -42.59 -30.98 -18.27
CA LEU A 63 -41.80 -30.36 -17.21
C LEU A 63 -40.58 -31.26 -16.95
N PHE A 64 -39.40 -30.82 -17.40
CA PHE A 64 -38.13 -31.30 -16.90
C PHE A 64 -37.44 -30.14 -16.19
N VAL A 65 -37.33 -30.26 -14.86
CA VAL A 65 -36.47 -29.41 -14.04
C VAL A 65 -35.02 -29.71 -14.44
N ARG A 66 -34.41 -28.80 -15.22
CA ARG A 66 -32.97 -28.83 -15.48
C ARG A 66 -32.22 -28.26 -14.28
N PRO A 67 -31.10 -28.86 -13.84
CA PRO A 67 -30.24 -28.20 -12.86
C PRO A 67 -29.65 -26.95 -13.50
N VAL A 68 -29.76 -25.83 -12.79
CA VAL A 68 -29.13 -24.55 -13.14
C VAL A 68 -27.61 -24.77 -13.16
N GLN A 69 -27.05 -24.96 -14.36
CA GLN A 69 -25.61 -24.89 -14.56
C GLN A 69 -25.18 -23.44 -14.37
N ARG A 70 -24.59 -23.14 -13.21
CA ARG A 70 -23.91 -21.88 -12.94
C ARG A 70 -22.67 -21.78 -13.86
N PRO A 71 -22.45 -20.68 -14.59
CA PRO A 71 -21.26 -20.50 -15.42
C PRO A 71 -20.12 -19.95 -14.54
N TYR A 72 -19.55 -20.77 -13.66
CA TYR A 72 -18.30 -20.42 -12.99
C TYR A 72 -17.14 -21.05 -13.76
N GLY A 73 -16.38 -20.20 -14.46
CA GLY A 73 -15.13 -20.56 -15.10
C GLY A 73 -14.14 -21.14 -14.09
N LEU A 74 -13.44 -22.19 -14.52
CA LEU A 74 -12.25 -22.79 -13.91
C LEU A 74 -12.09 -22.54 -12.40
N ALA A 75 -12.87 -23.25 -11.59
CA ALA A 75 -12.59 -23.36 -10.17
C ALA A 75 -11.17 -23.93 -10.01
N PHE A 76 -10.26 -23.13 -9.44
CA PHE A 76 -8.92 -23.55 -9.07
C PHE A 76 -9.01 -24.81 -8.19
N TYR A 77 -8.01 -25.68 -8.31
CA TYR A 77 -7.94 -26.95 -7.58
C TYR A 77 -8.25 -26.77 -6.07
N ASN A 78 -7.76 -25.69 -5.45
CA ASN A 78 -8.02 -25.39 -4.03
C ASN A 78 -9.50 -25.07 -3.73
N GLY A 79 -10.21 -24.37 -4.61
CA GLY A 79 -11.62 -24.02 -4.38
C GLY A 79 -12.56 -25.23 -4.41
N ARG A 80 -12.31 -26.20 -5.31
CA ARG A 80 -13.11 -27.44 -5.37
C ARG A 80 -12.86 -28.37 -4.18
N VAL A 81 -11.62 -28.45 -3.69
CA VAL A 81 -11.28 -29.29 -2.53
C VAL A 81 -11.79 -28.63 -1.23
N ALA A 82 -11.71 -27.31 -1.10
CA ALA A 82 -12.20 -26.59 0.07
C ALA A 82 -13.73 -26.66 0.24
N LEU A 83 -14.50 -26.54 -0.86
CA LEU A 83 -15.97 -26.66 -0.82
C LEU A 83 -16.44 -28.04 -0.30
N ALA A 84 -15.65 -29.10 -0.50
CA ALA A 84 -15.97 -30.44 0.00
C ALA A 84 -15.72 -30.62 1.51
N HIS A 85 -14.99 -29.69 2.15
CA HIS A 85 -14.58 -29.78 3.55
C HIS A 85 -15.03 -28.59 4.42
N GLN A 86 -15.69 -27.59 3.85
CA GLN A 86 -16.27 -26.46 4.60
C GLN A 86 -17.40 -26.94 5.52
N ARG A 87 -17.30 -26.60 6.81
CA ARG A 87 -18.28 -26.97 7.86
C ARG A 87 -19.34 -25.90 8.12
N PHE A 88 -19.39 -24.86 7.30
CA PHE A 88 -20.28 -23.71 7.45
C PHE A 88 -20.79 -23.25 6.09
N ASP A 89 -21.92 -22.54 6.07
CA ASP A 89 -22.46 -21.92 4.85
C ASP A 89 -21.82 -20.54 4.62
N PRO A 90 -21.04 -20.34 3.54
CA PRO A 90 -20.42 -19.05 3.23
C PRO A 90 -21.44 -17.90 3.04
N LEU A 91 -22.66 -18.21 2.57
CA LEU A 91 -23.71 -17.20 2.39
C LEU A 91 -24.28 -16.69 3.71
N VAL A 92 -24.19 -17.50 4.77
CA VAL A 92 -24.59 -17.11 6.13
C VAL A 92 -23.45 -16.45 6.89
N LEU A 93 -22.21 -16.90 6.67
CA LEU A 93 -21.03 -16.35 7.35
C LEU A 93 -20.66 -14.95 6.83
N TRP A 94 -20.72 -14.72 5.52
CA TRP A 94 -20.23 -13.47 4.92
C TRP A 94 -20.90 -12.20 5.49
N PRO A 95 -22.24 -12.11 5.64
CA PRO A 95 -22.87 -10.95 6.28
C PRO A 95 -22.40 -10.69 7.72
N GLN A 96 -22.07 -11.75 8.47
CA GLN A 96 -21.54 -11.62 9.84
C GLN A 96 -20.13 -11.03 9.83
N ILE A 97 -19.27 -11.50 8.90
CA ILE A 97 -17.92 -10.94 8.70
C ILE A 97 -18.00 -9.45 8.37
N GLN A 98 -18.93 -9.04 7.49
CA GLN A 98 -19.17 -7.64 7.18
C GLN A 98 -19.55 -6.83 8.41
N GLY A 99 -20.48 -7.34 9.23
CA GLY A 99 -20.87 -6.71 10.49
C GLY A 99 -19.73 -6.58 11.49
N TRP A 100 -18.91 -7.63 11.66
CA TRP A 100 -17.75 -7.59 12.56
C TRP A 100 -16.67 -6.64 12.07
N ALA A 101 -16.38 -6.63 10.76
CA ALA A 101 -15.42 -5.74 10.16
C ALA A 101 -15.83 -4.27 10.35
N HIS A 102 -17.10 -3.94 10.12
CA HIS A 102 -17.63 -2.61 10.37
C HIS A 102 -17.51 -2.23 11.85
N GLY A 103 -17.85 -3.15 12.77
CA GLY A 103 -17.67 -2.95 14.22
C GLY A 103 -16.22 -2.78 14.66
N LEU A 104 -15.24 -3.22 13.85
CA LEU A 104 -13.81 -2.99 14.08
C LEU A 104 -13.30 -1.67 13.46
N GLY A 105 -14.18 -0.91 12.81
CA GLY A 105 -13.88 0.34 12.13
C GLY A 105 -13.31 0.16 10.72
N LEU A 106 -13.48 -1.00 10.08
CA LEU A 106 -13.15 -1.15 8.66
C LEU A 106 -14.29 -0.53 7.84
N SER A 107 -13.97 0.49 7.03
CA SER A 107 -14.97 1.27 6.29
C SER A 107 -15.77 0.45 5.29
N GLN A 108 -15.10 -0.47 4.59
CA GLN A 108 -15.72 -1.39 3.65
C GLN A 108 -14.83 -2.63 3.52
N ILE A 109 -15.46 -3.78 3.32
CA ILE A 109 -14.78 -5.03 2.98
C ILE A 109 -15.38 -5.64 1.71
N GLY A 110 -14.57 -6.41 1.01
CA GLY A 110 -14.94 -7.18 -0.17
C GLY A 110 -14.19 -8.51 -0.19
N VAL A 111 -14.60 -9.40 -1.07
CA VAL A 111 -14.00 -10.72 -1.29
C VAL A 111 -13.68 -10.87 -2.75
N THR A 112 -12.50 -11.41 -3.03
CA THR A 112 -12.16 -11.88 -4.36
C THR A 112 -11.47 -13.24 -4.28
N GLY A 113 -11.40 -13.92 -5.42
CA GLY A 113 -10.59 -15.12 -5.57
C GLY A 113 -9.09 -14.78 -5.60
N ILE A 114 -8.27 -15.76 -5.92
CA ILE A 114 -6.81 -15.63 -5.90
C ILE A 114 -6.17 -15.43 -7.28
N ASP A 115 -6.96 -15.37 -8.36
CA ASP A 115 -6.42 -15.29 -9.72
C ASP A 115 -6.07 -13.86 -10.11
N LEU A 116 -4.77 -13.55 -10.10
CA LEU A 116 -4.22 -12.26 -10.53
C LEU A 116 -3.30 -12.39 -11.75
N ARG A 117 -3.40 -13.49 -12.51
CA ARG A 117 -2.47 -13.78 -13.63
C ARG A 117 -2.46 -12.71 -14.72
N ASP A 118 -3.58 -12.05 -14.94
CA ASP A 118 -3.72 -10.92 -15.87
C ASP A 118 -2.97 -9.66 -15.42
N ALA A 119 -2.63 -9.53 -14.13
CA ALA A 119 -1.79 -8.44 -13.62
C ALA A 119 -0.28 -8.70 -13.84
N GLU A 120 0.14 -9.96 -14.01
CA GLU A 120 1.56 -10.33 -14.17
C GLU A 120 2.26 -9.57 -15.32
N PRO A 121 1.70 -9.46 -16.55
CA PRO A 121 2.38 -8.77 -17.65
C PRO A 121 2.63 -7.29 -17.38
N GLY A 122 1.65 -6.59 -16.78
CA GLY A 122 1.77 -5.17 -16.45
C GLY A 122 2.85 -4.93 -15.39
N PHE A 123 2.88 -5.77 -14.37
CA PHE A 123 3.89 -5.74 -13.32
C PHE A 123 5.30 -6.02 -13.87
N GLN A 124 5.46 -7.05 -14.70
CA GLN A 124 6.74 -7.38 -15.34
C GLN A 124 7.23 -6.27 -16.26
N ALA A 125 6.34 -5.64 -17.03
CA ALA A 125 6.69 -4.50 -17.87
C ALA A 125 7.20 -3.31 -17.02
N TRP A 126 6.54 -3.03 -15.89
CA TRP A 126 6.94 -1.98 -14.96
C TRP A 126 8.32 -2.25 -14.32
N LEU A 127 8.58 -3.51 -13.92
CA LEU A 127 9.91 -3.93 -13.44
C LEU A 127 10.98 -3.79 -14.52
N LYS A 128 10.71 -4.25 -15.75
CA LYS A 128 11.65 -4.18 -16.88
C LYS A 128 12.02 -2.75 -17.27
N MET A 129 11.11 -1.80 -17.10
CA MET A 129 11.38 -0.38 -17.31
C MET A 129 12.21 0.26 -16.18
N GLY A 130 12.49 -0.47 -15.10
CA GLY A 130 13.19 0.05 -13.92
C GLY A 130 12.37 1.07 -13.13
N PHE A 131 11.05 1.11 -13.34
CA PHE A 131 10.18 2.11 -12.71
C PHE A 131 9.99 1.92 -11.20
N HIS A 132 10.55 0.84 -10.61
CA HIS A 132 10.60 0.62 -9.16
C HIS A 132 11.69 1.41 -8.45
N GLY A 133 12.63 2.02 -9.17
CA GLY A 133 13.77 2.69 -8.54
C GLY A 133 14.54 1.74 -7.61
N GLY A 134 14.92 2.22 -6.43
CA GLY A 134 15.64 1.45 -5.41
C GLY A 134 14.77 0.51 -4.57
N MET A 135 13.49 0.32 -4.90
CA MET A 135 12.62 -0.63 -4.20
C MET A 135 12.92 -2.08 -4.64
N ASP A 136 14.12 -2.59 -4.34
CA ASP A 136 14.56 -3.94 -4.74
C ASP A 136 13.61 -5.05 -4.28
N TYR A 137 12.90 -4.80 -3.17
CA TYR A 137 11.87 -5.70 -2.67
C TYR A 137 10.76 -5.96 -3.71
N MET A 138 10.51 -5.04 -4.63
CA MET A 138 9.54 -5.21 -5.73
C MET A 138 9.99 -6.31 -6.69
N ALA A 139 11.28 -6.41 -7.01
CA ALA A 139 11.83 -7.41 -7.92
C ALA A 139 12.17 -8.75 -7.24
N SER A 140 12.60 -8.70 -5.97
CA SER A 140 13.20 -9.83 -5.22
C SER A 140 12.38 -11.13 -5.16
N HIS A 141 11.04 -11.04 -5.26
CA HIS A 141 10.14 -12.20 -5.13
C HIS A 141 9.53 -12.64 -6.48
N GLY A 142 10.07 -12.15 -7.61
CA GLY A 142 9.53 -12.43 -8.94
C GLY A 142 8.03 -12.10 -9.01
N ILE A 143 7.23 -13.05 -9.45
CA ILE A 143 5.76 -12.90 -9.62
C ILE A 143 4.93 -13.34 -8.41
N LYS A 144 5.54 -13.71 -7.27
CA LYS A 144 4.79 -14.14 -6.08
C LYS A 144 3.73 -13.13 -5.62
N ARG A 145 3.95 -11.84 -5.89
CA ARG A 145 2.98 -10.75 -5.61
C ARG A 145 1.63 -10.92 -6.31
N ALA A 146 1.64 -11.56 -7.48
CA ALA A 146 0.46 -11.87 -8.27
C ALA A 146 -0.06 -13.29 -8.03
N ARG A 147 0.52 -14.05 -7.08
CA ARG A 147 0.20 -15.46 -6.84
C ARG A 147 -0.08 -15.73 -5.36
N PRO A 148 -1.27 -15.36 -4.86
CA PRO A 148 -1.65 -15.56 -3.46
C PRO A 148 -1.40 -16.98 -2.92
N ALA A 149 -1.67 -18.02 -3.72
CA ALA A 149 -1.44 -19.42 -3.32
C ALA A 149 0.04 -19.79 -3.16
N GLU A 150 0.98 -19.11 -3.84
CA GLU A 150 2.42 -19.31 -3.62
C GLU A 150 2.92 -18.53 -2.40
N LEU A 151 2.28 -17.40 -2.09
CA LEU A 151 2.63 -16.59 -0.92
C LEU A 151 2.14 -17.23 0.39
N VAL A 152 0.92 -17.77 0.37
CA VAL A 152 0.30 -18.47 1.48
C VAL A 152 -0.38 -19.73 0.92
N PRO A 153 0.29 -20.90 1.00
CA PRO A 153 -0.28 -22.16 0.57
C PRO A 153 -1.64 -22.43 1.23
N GLY A 154 -2.58 -22.93 0.44
CA GLY A 154 -3.95 -23.20 0.91
C GLY A 154 -4.93 -22.03 0.76
N THR A 155 -4.48 -20.82 0.42
CA THR A 155 -5.41 -19.68 0.19
C THR A 155 -6.44 -20.01 -0.90
N VAL A 156 -7.71 -19.74 -0.61
CA VAL A 156 -8.86 -19.92 -1.50
C VAL A 156 -9.52 -18.58 -1.83
N SER A 157 -9.74 -17.74 -0.82
CA SER A 157 -10.32 -16.41 -0.97
C SER A 157 -9.47 -15.35 -0.27
N VAL A 158 -9.61 -14.11 -0.72
CA VAL A 158 -8.99 -12.94 -0.09
C VAL A 158 -10.08 -11.97 0.32
N ILE A 159 -10.18 -11.71 1.62
CA ILE A 159 -10.98 -10.62 2.15
C ILE A 159 -10.13 -9.36 2.07
N THR A 160 -10.51 -8.43 1.22
CA THR A 160 -9.86 -7.12 1.11
C THR A 160 -10.62 -6.11 1.95
N VAL A 161 -9.93 -5.15 2.54
CA VAL A 161 -10.54 -4.11 3.35
C VAL A 161 -10.03 -2.74 2.93
N ARG A 162 -10.89 -1.72 3.07
CA ARG A 162 -10.44 -0.34 3.13
C ARG A 162 -10.79 0.29 4.47
N MET A 163 -9.97 1.23 4.89
CA MET A 163 -10.19 2.03 6.09
C MET A 163 -9.87 3.49 5.79
N ASP A 164 -10.91 4.33 5.83
CA ASP A 164 -10.78 5.75 5.57
C ASP A 164 -9.90 6.42 6.64
N TYR A 165 -9.09 7.41 6.24
CA TYR A 165 -8.10 8.01 7.14
C TYR A 165 -8.20 9.52 7.31
N LEU A 166 -9.15 10.21 6.64
CA LEU A 166 -9.29 11.64 6.90
C LEU A 166 -9.60 11.87 8.39
N PRO A 167 -8.86 12.73 9.09
CA PRO A 167 -9.07 12.95 10.51
C PRO A 167 -10.49 13.42 10.81
N GLN A 168 -11.04 12.99 11.94
CA GLN A 168 -12.29 13.58 12.46
C GLN A 168 -12.08 15.08 12.68
N GLY A 169 -13.06 15.91 12.27
CA GLY A 169 -12.95 17.37 12.33
C GLY A 169 -12.31 18.01 11.10
N THR A 170 -11.93 17.23 10.08
CA THR A 170 -11.51 17.76 8.77
C THR A 170 -12.64 18.63 8.19
N PRO A 171 -12.37 19.89 7.80
CA PRO A 171 -13.38 20.79 7.26
C PRO A 171 -13.78 20.43 5.82
N ASP A 172 -14.90 20.94 5.34
CA ASP A 172 -15.40 20.64 3.98
C ASP A 172 -14.47 21.14 2.87
N ASP A 173 -13.75 22.24 3.11
CA ASP A 173 -12.79 22.86 2.19
C ASP A 173 -11.35 22.31 2.34
N TRP A 174 -11.17 21.16 3.02
CA TRP A 174 -9.85 20.61 3.33
C TRP A 174 -8.92 20.47 2.12
N VAL A 175 -9.45 20.12 0.94
CA VAL A 175 -8.64 20.01 -0.28
C VAL A 175 -7.97 21.34 -0.61
N ALA A 176 -8.74 22.43 -0.56
CA ALA A 176 -8.23 23.77 -0.83
C ALA A 176 -7.22 24.21 0.25
N GLN A 177 -7.47 23.88 1.51
CA GLN A 177 -6.52 24.15 2.59
C GLN A 177 -5.20 23.41 2.39
N GLU A 178 -5.26 22.12 2.03
CA GLU A 178 -4.08 21.28 1.76
C GLU A 178 -3.29 21.78 0.53
N GLN A 179 -3.98 22.16 -0.54
CA GLN A 179 -3.36 22.80 -1.71
C GLN A 179 -2.68 24.13 -1.32
N ALA A 180 -3.34 24.98 -0.55
CA ALA A 180 -2.76 26.23 -0.08
C ALA A 180 -1.51 26.01 0.78
N ARG A 181 -1.39 24.87 1.51
CA ARG A 181 -0.14 24.56 2.26
C ARG A 181 1.02 24.30 1.33
N GLN A 182 0.77 23.69 0.17
CA GLN A 182 1.81 23.39 -0.83
C GLN A 182 2.37 24.67 -1.49
N GLU A 183 1.65 25.78 -1.39
CA GLU A 183 2.03 27.10 -1.89
C GLU A 183 2.72 27.98 -0.83
N ARG A 184 2.78 27.53 0.43
CA ARG A 184 3.47 28.25 1.51
C ARG A 184 4.91 27.77 1.66
N PRO A 185 5.90 28.47 1.10
CA PRO A 185 7.27 27.98 0.99
C PRO A 185 7.93 27.73 2.35
N GLU A 186 7.57 28.47 3.40
CA GLU A 186 8.12 28.31 4.74
C GLU A 186 7.62 27.06 5.48
N GLU A 187 6.48 26.50 5.06
CA GLU A 187 5.79 25.41 5.75
C GLU A 187 6.26 24.06 5.22
N ALA A 188 6.51 23.10 6.11
CA ALA A 188 6.82 21.73 5.73
C ALA A 188 5.53 20.93 5.52
N VAL A 189 5.37 20.34 4.32
CA VAL A 189 4.19 19.54 3.98
C VAL A 189 4.50 18.05 4.15
N VAL A 190 3.77 17.43 5.08
CA VAL A 190 3.68 15.98 5.27
C VAL A 190 2.35 15.50 4.68
N SER A 191 2.40 14.46 3.85
CA SER A 191 1.20 13.84 3.28
C SER A 191 0.19 13.44 4.35
N VAL A 192 -1.09 13.64 4.07
CA VAL A 192 -2.20 13.49 5.03
C VAL A 192 -2.20 12.11 5.68
N TYR A 193 -1.88 11.04 4.93
CA TYR A 193 -1.91 9.67 5.45
C TYR A 193 -0.89 9.42 6.58
N ALA A 194 0.20 10.20 6.62
CA ALA A 194 1.34 9.96 7.50
C ALA A 194 1.32 10.77 8.79
N ARG A 195 0.34 11.67 8.96
CA ARG A 195 0.26 12.60 10.10
C ARG A 195 -0.15 11.91 11.41
N GLY A 196 -0.84 10.79 11.32
CA GLY A 196 -1.32 10.04 12.48
C GLY A 196 -0.38 8.91 12.94
N ARG A 197 -0.99 7.85 13.46
CA ARG A 197 -0.34 6.58 13.80
C ARG A 197 -0.03 5.79 12.53
N ASP A 198 1.02 4.99 12.61
CA ASP A 198 1.42 4.05 11.57
C ASP A 198 0.30 3.06 11.22
N TYR A 199 -0.28 3.26 10.03
CA TYR A 199 -1.45 2.50 9.55
C TYR A 199 -1.18 1.00 9.47
N HIS A 200 0.06 0.57 9.22
CA HIS A 200 0.42 -0.84 9.16
C HIS A 200 0.03 -1.57 10.44
N LYS A 201 0.31 -0.95 11.59
CA LYS A 201 0.00 -1.51 12.92
C LYS A 201 -1.50 -1.48 13.18
N VAL A 202 -2.16 -0.39 12.82
CA VAL A 202 -3.58 -0.15 13.07
C VAL A 202 -4.46 -1.14 12.28
N LEU A 203 -4.19 -1.30 10.98
CA LEU A 203 -4.93 -2.21 10.11
C LEU A 203 -4.62 -3.67 10.43
N ARG A 204 -3.34 -4.03 10.61
CA ARG A 204 -2.96 -5.42 10.94
C ARG A 204 -3.63 -5.91 12.22
N ALA A 205 -3.65 -5.08 13.27
CA ALA A 205 -4.30 -5.43 14.52
C ALA A 205 -5.82 -5.61 14.36
N ARG A 206 -6.48 -4.83 13.49
CA ARG A 206 -7.92 -4.96 13.23
C ARG A 206 -8.25 -6.17 12.38
N LEU A 207 -7.46 -6.43 11.34
CA LEU A 207 -7.59 -7.62 10.51
C LEU A 207 -7.33 -8.90 11.31
N GLN A 208 -6.38 -8.89 12.24
CA GLN A 208 -6.18 -10.03 13.14
C GLN A 208 -7.40 -10.25 14.05
N LYS A 209 -7.96 -9.19 14.65
CA LYS A 209 -9.20 -9.29 15.42
C LYS A 209 -10.38 -9.80 14.60
N LEU A 210 -10.44 -9.46 13.31
CA LEU A 210 -11.45 -10.00 12.41
C LEU A 210 -11.24 -11.51 12.19
N ALA A 211 -10.00 -11.94 11.95
CA ALA A 211 -9.66 -13.36 11.84
C ALA A 211 -9.99 -14.14 13.13
N ASP A 212 -9.69 -13.58 14.30
CA ASP A 212 -10.00 -14.20 15.60
C ASP A 212 -11.52 -14.35 15.78
N ARG A 213 -12.32 -13.36 15.36
CA ARG A 213 -13.79 -13.45 15.39
C ARG A 213 -14.33 -14.51 14.43
N ILE A 214 -13.75 -14.63 13.24
CA ILE A 214 -14.10 -15.69 12.30
C ILE A 214 -13.79 -17.06 12.94
N ALA A 215 -12.61 -17.22 13.53
CA ALA A 215 -12.17 -18.47 14.13
C ALA A 215 -13.07 -18.91 15.30
N ALA A 216 -13.62 -17.96 16.06
CA ALA A 216 -14.57 -18.24 17.12
C ALA A 216 -15.88 -18.89 16.62
N VAL A 217 -16.25 -18.67 15.36
CA VAL A 217 -17.48 -19.23 14.77
C VAL A 217 -17.21 -20.49 13.94
N VAL A 218 -16.13 -20.50 13.15
CA VAL A 218 -15.85 -21.60 12.20
C VAL A 218 -14.84 -22.62 12.72
N GLY A 219 -14.23 -22.36 13.88
CA GLY A 219 -13.07 -23.09 14.38
C GLY A 219 -11.76 -22.57 13.77
N PRO A 220 -10.60 -23.16 14.14
CA PRO A 220 -9.32 -22.80 13.55
C PRO A 220 -9.31 -22.98 12.04
N PHE A 221 -8.73 -22.00 11.32
CA PHE A 221 -8.60 -22.01 9.87
C PHE A 221 -7.29 -21.35 9.45
N GLY A 222 -6.77 -21.74 8.28
CA GLY A 222 -5.58 -21.17 7.68
C GLY A 222 -5.82 -19.74 7.22
N HIS A 223 -5.05 -18.80 7.74
CA HIS A 223 -5.15 -17.40 7.36
C HIS A 223 -3.85 -16.63 7.48
N ARG A 224 -3.79 -15.50 6.78
CA ARG A 224 -2.71 -14.53 6.96
C ARG A 224 -3.17 -13.11 6.67
N VAL A 225 -2.79 -12.20 7.56
CA VAL A 225 -3.05 -10.76 7.44
C VAL A 225 -1.89 -10.06 6.72
N PHE A 226 -2.23 -9.17 5.80
CA PHE A 226 -1.29 -8.33 5.07
C PHE A 226 -1.72 -6.86 5.05
N THR A 227 -0.71 -6.00 5.03
CA THR A 227 -0.77 -4.54 4.86
C THR A 227 0.57 -4.07 4.30
N ASP A 228 0.61 -3.40 3.13
CA ASP A 228 1.71 -2.70 2.39
C ASP A 228 3.11 -3.33 2.40
N SER A 229 3.64 -3.61 3.59
CA SER A 229 4.89 -4.31 3.91
C SER A 229 5.03 -5.76 3.38
N ALA A 230 4.04 -6.31 2.68
CA ALA A 230 4.09 -7.67 2.16
C ALA A 230 4.10 -7.70 0.63
N PRO A 231 4.62 -8.77 0.00
CA PRO A 231 4.60 -8.92 -1.45
C PRO A 231 3.19 -9.29 -1.94
N VAL A 232 2.25 -8.36 -1.86
CA VAL A 232 0.84 -8.49 -2.30
C VAL A 232 0.52 -7.36 -3.27
N LEU A 233 -0.20 -7.65 -4.36
CA LEU A 233 -0.76 -6.61 -5.23
C LEU A 233 -2.09 -6.11 -4.63
N GLU A 234 -2.02 -5.35 -3.53
CA GLU A 234 -3.18 -4.90 -2.74
C GLU A 234 -4.23 -4.20 -3.61
N ALA A 235 -3.79 -3.26 -4.45
CA ALA A 235 -4.69 -2.52 -5.31
C ALA A 235 -5.37 -3.38 -6.38
N GLU A 236 -4.71 -4.45 -6.83
CA GLU A 236 -5.26 -5.41 -7.78
C GLU A 236 -6.30 -6.33 -7.12
N LEU A 237 -6.11 -6.65 -5.84
CA LEU A 237 -7.11 -7.38 -5.05
C LEU A 237 -8.31 -6.48 -4.73
N ALA A 238 -8.07 -5.24 -4.31
CA ALA A 238 -9.10 -4.27 -3.97
C ALA A 238 -10.01 -3.91 -5.16
N THR A 239 -9.48 -3.84 -6.38
CA THR A 239 -10.32 -3.61 -7.58
C THR A 239 -11.19 -4.82 -7.91
N ARG A 240 -10.63 -6.03 -7.82
CA ARG A 240 -11.35 -7.28 -8.10
C ARG A 240 -12.38 -7.65 -7.03
N SER A 241 -12.28 -7.10 -5.84
CA SER A 241 -13.23 -7.31 -4.74
C SER A 241 -14.27 -6.19 -4.61
N GLY A 242 -14.33 -5.27 -5.57
CA GLY A 242 -15.34 -4.21 -5.59
C GLY A 242 -15.11 -3.07 -4.58
N LEU A 243 -13.92 -2.94 -3.96
CA LEU A 243 -13.63 -1.77 -3.11
C LEU A 243 -13.45 -0.48 -3.91
N GLY A 244 -13.17 -0.59 -5.21
CA GLY A 244 -12.96 0.56 -6.08
C GLY A 244 -12.44 0.20 -7.47
N TRP A 245 -12.02 1.20 -8.23
CA TRP A 245 -11.35 1.03 -9.52
C TRP A 245 -9.95 1.65 -9.48
N ARG A 246 -9.06 1.21 -10.37
CA ARG A 246 -7.73 1.81 -10.52
C ARG A 246 -7.87 3.20 -11.15
N GLY A 247 -7.42 4.25 -10.49
CA GLY A 247 -7.32 5.61 -11.02
C GLY A 247 -6.15 5.77 -11.99
N LYS A 248 -6.20 6.77 -12.89
CA LYS A 248 -5.09 7.05 -13.84
C LYS A 248 -3.77 7.38 -13.13
N HIS A 249 -3.83 7.88 -11.90
CA HIS A 249 -2.71 8.10 -10.99
C HIS A 249 -2.27 6.85 -10.21
N THR A 250 -2.78 5.68 -10.56
CA THR A 250 -2.43 4.37 -9.98
C THR A 250 -2.88 4.12 -8.54
N LEU A 251 -3.71 4.94 -7.90
CA LEU A 251 -4.34 4.55 -6.63
C LEU A 251 -5.71 3.90 -6.87
N VAL A 252 -6.25 3.24 -5.85
CA VAL A 252 -7.64 2.76 -5.88
C VAL A 252 -8.55 3.94 -5.56
N LEU A 253 -9.62 4.09 -6.34
CA LEU A 253 -10.65 5.09 -6.17
C LEU A 253 -11.98 4.42 -5.83
N SER A 254 -12.67 4.96 -4.83
CA SER A 254 -14.04 4.63 -4.46
C SER A 254 -14.96 5.79 -4.82
N ARG A 255 -16.16 5.46 -5.30
CA ARG A 255 -17.20 6.45 -5.59
C ARG A 255 -17.68 7.15 -4.33
N GLU A 256 -17.73 6.43 -3.20
CA GLU A 256 -18.22 6.95 -1.94
C GLU A 256 -17.13 7.56 -1.05
N ALA A 257 -15.84 7.31 -1.32
CA ALA A 257 -14.74 7.68 -0.42
C ALA A 257 -13.49 8.28 -1.10
N GLY A 258 -13.51 8.50 -2.42
CA GLY A 258 -12.35 9.02 -3.13
C GLY A 258 -11.16 8.05 -3.05
N SER A 259 -10.00 8.50 -2.59
CA SER A 259 -8.76 7.72 -2.44
C SER A 259 -8.14 7.85 -1.05
N MET A 260 -8.81 8.52 -0.10
CA MET A 260 -8.26 8.79 1.23
C MET A 260 -8.52 7.64 2.21
N PHE A 261 -8.08 6.43 1.83
CA PHE A 261 -8.19 5.23 2.63
C PHE A 261 -6.95 4.34 2.49
N PHE A 262 -6.69 3.53 3.51
CA PHE A 262 -5.71 2.45 3.50
C PHE A 262 -6.32 1.15 2.99
N LEU A 263 -5.49 0.27 2.45
CA LEU A 263 -5.85 -1.09 2.06
C LEU A 263 -5.24 -2.12 3.03
N GLY A 264 -5.86 -3.29 3.08
CA GLY A 264 -5.28 -4.47 3.69
C GLY A 264 -6.03 -5.73 3.31
N GLU A 265 -5.40 -6.89 3.54
CA GLU A 265 -5.92 -8.17 3.09
C GLU A 265 -5.85 -9.22 4.19
N LEU A 266 -6.87 -10.07 4.23
CA LEU A 266 -6.93 -11.29 5.01
C LEU A 266 -7.11 -12.45 4.04
N PHE A 267 -6.04 -13.21 3.84
CA PHE A 267 -6.05 -14.42 3.04
C PHE A 267 -6.66 -15.53 3.89
N VAL A 268 -7.59 -16.30 3.32
CA VAL A 268 -8.29 -17.38 4.01
C VAL A 268 -8.28 -18.66 3.16
N ASP A 269 -8.27 -19.82 3.80
CA ASP A 269 -8.18 -21.14 3.18
C ASP A 269 -9.55 -21.75 2.80
N PHE A 270 -10.60 -20.94 2.80
CA PHE A 270 -11.95 -21.36 2.53
C PHE A 270 -12.65 -20.39 1.57
N ASP A 271 -13.69 -20.88 0.88
CA ASP A 271 -14.42 -20.10 -0.12
C ASP A 271 -15.42 -19.12 0.52
N LEU A 272 -15.50 -17.92 -0.04
CA LEU A 272 -16.47 -16.89 0.33
C LEU A 272 -17.12 -16.33 -0.95
N PRO A 273 -18.39 -15.90 -0.87
CA PRO A 273 -19.06 -15.32 -2.03
C PRO A 273 -18.29 -14.08 -2.52
N PRO A 274 -17.82 -14.06 -3.79
CA PRO A 274 -17.06 -12.93 -4.30
C PRO A 274 -17.93 -11.68 -4.38
N THR A 275 -17.31 -10.53 -4.22
CA THR A 275 -17.97 -9.23 -4.39
C THR A 275 -17.62 -8.70 -5.78
N GLU A 276 -18.63 -8.22 -6.50
CA GLU A 276 -18.46 -7.83 -7.90
C GLU A 276 -17.54 -6.60 -8.04
N PRO A 277 -16.58 -6.61 -8.98
CA PRO A 277 -15.78 -5.44 -9.32
C PRO A 277 -16.66 -4.27 -9.77
N VAL A 278 -16.21 -3.05 -9.49
CA VAL A 278 -16.88 -1.82 -9.95
C VAL A 278 -16.28 -1.31 -11.26
N SER A 279 -17.10 -0.63 -12.07
CA SER A 279 -16.63 0.00 -13.31
C SER A 279 -15.65 1.15 -13.04
N ALA A 280 -14.75 1.43 -13.99
CA ALA A 280 -13.85 2.57 -13.91
C ALA A 280 -14.57 3.90 -14.20
N HIS A 281 -14.27 4.95 -13.43
CA HIS A 281 -14.96 6.25 -13.53
C HIS A 281 -14.04 7.47 -13.75
N CYS A 282 -12.81 7.26 -14.26
CA CYS A 282 -11.95 8.40 -14.61
C CYS A 282 -12.40 9.13 -15.90
N GLY A 283 -13.07 8.43 -16.83
CA GLY A 283 -13.46 8.99 -18.12
C GLY A 283 -12.29 9.67 -18.86
N GLN A 284 -12.55 10.85 -19.42
CA GLN A 284 -11.55 11.65 -20.13
C GLN A 284 -10.63 12.47 -19.21
N CYS A 285 -10.87 12.52 -17.89
CA CYS A 285 -10.09 13.33 -16.95
C CYS A 285 -8.59 12.98 -16.98
N SER A 286 -7.72 13.99 -17.04
CA SER A 286 -6.26 13.87 -17.01
C SER A 286 -5.61 14.71 -15.90
N ALA A 287 -6.40 15.24 -14.96
CA ALA A 287 -5.95 16.24 -13.98
C ALA A 287 -4.72 15.78 -13.17
N CYS A 288 -4.72 14.52 -12.72
CA CYS A 288 -3.60 13.95 -11.96
C CYS A 288 -2.29 13.86 -12.75
N LEU A 289 -2.35 13.61 -14.07
CA LEU A 289 -1.17 13.61 -14.93
C LEU A 289 -0.64 15.03 -15.10
N GLN A 290 -1.54 15.98 -15.33
CA GLN A 290 -1.20 17.38 -15.55
C GLN A 290 -0.60 18.05 -14.31
N VAL A 291 -1.15 17.78 -13.13
CA VAL A 291 -0.68 18.42 -11.89
C VAL A 291 0.63 17.84 -11.37
N CYS A 292 0.99 16.61 -11.75
CA CYS A 292 2.15 15.91 -11.17
C CYS A 292 3.45 16.71 -11.41
N PRO A 293 4.08 17.30 -10.38
CA PRO A 293 5.15 18.28 -10.61
C PRO A 293 6.35 17.72 -11.35
N THR A 294 6.65 16.46 -11.11
CA THR A 294 7.77 15.73 -11.72
C THR A 294 7.35 14.89 -12.92
N GLN A 295 6.08 14.94 -13.33
CA GLN A 295 5.53 14.10 -14.41
C GLN A 295 5.86 12.61 -14.19
N ALA A 296 5.71 12.13 -12.95
CA ALA A 296 5.93 10.74 -12.58
C ALA A 296 4.84 9.81 -13.13
N ILE A 297 3.63 10.31 -13.37
CA ILE A 297 2.57 9.56 -14.04
C ILE A 297 2.76 9.71 -15.55
N VAL A 298 3.60 8.86 -16.13
CA VAL A 298 4.06 8.96 -17.53
C VAL A 298 2.98 8.60 -18.56
N ALA A 299 1.95 7.87 -18.14
CA ALA A 299 0.74 7.57 -18.91
C ALA A 299 -0.38 7.16 -17.95
N PRO A 300 -1.66 7.15 -18.38
CA PRO A 300 -2.73 6.58 -17.57
C PRO A 300 -2.36 5.20 -17.02
N TYR A 301 -2.48 5.02 -15.70
CA TYR A 301 -2.20 3.77 -14.99
C TYR A 301 -0.71 3.37 -14.96
N ARG A 302 0.20 4.26 -15.36
CA ARG A 302 1.64 4.00 -15.41
C ARG A 302 2.42 5.08 -14.67
N LEU A 303 3.08 4.69 -13.60
CA LEU A 303 3.89 5.57 -12.75
C LEU A 303 5.37 5.14 -12.80
N ASP A 304 6.27 6.09 -13.04
CA ASP A 304 7.71 5.93 -12.80
C ASP A 304 8.03 6.39 -11.37
N ALA A 305 8.27 5.45 -10.45
CA ALA A 305 8.49 5.77 -9.05
C ALA A 305 9.74 6.63 -8.86
N ARG A 306 10.77 6.47 -9.72
CA ARG A 306 12.03 7.24 -9.63
C ARG A 306 11.81 8.76 -9.71
N ARG A 307 10.70 9.19 -10.29
CA ARG A 307 10.30 10.59 -10.40
C ARG A 307 9.25 10.99 -9.37
N CYS A 308 8.54 10.04 -8.77
CA CYS A 308 7.45 10.32 -7.84
C CYS A 308 7.98 10.97 -6.57
N ILE A 309 7.46 12.14 -6.19
CA ILE A 309 7.88 12.84 -4.96
C ILE A 309 7.66 11.96 -3.71
N SER A 310 6.61 11.14 -3.70
CA SER A 310 6.37 10.18 -2.61
C SER A 310 7.53 9.19 -2.48
N TYR A 311 7.96 8.57 -3.59
CA TYR A 311 9.14 7.70 -3.60
C TYR A 311 10.42 8.46 -3.21
N LEU A 312 10.65 9.65 -3.78
CA LEU A 312 11.86 10.43 -3.53
C LEU A 312 12.03 10.82 -2.06
N THR A 313 10.92 11.12 -1.39
CA THR A 313 10.92 11.53 0.03
C THR A 313 10.88 10.35 0.99
N ILE A 314 10.37 9.19 0.57
CA ILE A 314 10.16 8.03 1.46
C ILE A 314 11.16 6.91 1.17
N GLU A 315 11.25 6.43 -0.07
CA GLU A 315 12.00 5.21 -0.41
C GLU A 315 13.42 5.49 -0.88
N HIS A 316 13.65 6.60 -1.58
CA HIS A 316 14.97 6.96 -2.09
C HIS A 316 15.89 7.38 -0.94
N GLU A 317 17.00 6.69 -0.73
CA GLU A 317 17.94 6.98 0.35
C GLU A 317 19.04 7.97 -0.06
N GLY A 318 19.38 8.01 -1.35
CA GLY A 318 20.51 8.78 -1.87
C GLY A 318 20.21 10.24 -2.20
N LEU A 319 21.09 10.83 -3.02
CA LEU A 319 20.95 12.19 -3.54
C LEU A 319 19.76 12.26 -4.51
N ILE A 320 18.90 13.25 -4.33
CA ILE A 320 17.80 13.51 -5.28
C ILE A 320 18.39 14.17 -6.53
N PRO A 321 18.07 13.71 -7.76
CA PRO A 321 18.56 14.32 -9.00
C PRO A 321 18.28 15.83 -9.05
N HIS A 322 19.28 16.62 -9.46
CA HIS A 322 19.25 18.09 -9.38
C HIS A 322 18.04 18.69 -10.10
N GLU A 323 17.65 18.11 -11.24
CA GLU A 323 16.51 18.53 -12.06
C GLU A 323 15.15 18.30 -11.38
N LEU A 324 15.07 17.39 -10.40
CA LEU A 324 13.83 17.11 -9.66
C LEU A 324 13.71 17.95 -8.39
N ARG A 325 14.82 18.47 -7.84
CA ARG A 325 14.80 19.17 -6.54
C ARG A 325 13.88 20.41 -6.54
N PRO A 326 13.90 21.31 -7.54
CA PRO A 326 12.99 22.46 -7.57
C PRO A 326 11.52 22.05 -7.61
N LEU A 327 11.20 20.90 -8.23
CA LEU A 327 9.83 20.43 -8.46
C LEU A 327 9.18 19.82 -7.21
N ILE A 328 9.97 19.45 -6.20
CA ILE A 328 9.44 18.90 -4.94
C ILE A 328 8.71 19.98 -4.12
N GLY A 329 9.13 21.24 -4.23
CA GLY A 329 8.60 22.34 -3.42
C GLY A 329 8.90 22.12 -1.94
N ASN A 330 7.86 22.18 -1.12
CA ASN A 330 7.92 22.05 0.34
C ASN A 330 7.45 20.69 0.88
N ARG A 331 7.31 19.67 0.02
CA ARG A 331 6.88 18.31 0.39
C ARG A 331 8.03 17.54 1.03
N VAL A 332 7.95 17.30 2.33
CA VAL A 332 9.04 16.68 3.12
C VAL A 332 8.84 15.19 3.40
N TYR A 333 7.60 14.70 3.27
CA TYR A 333 7.26 13.28 3.40
C TYR A 333 5.98 12.95 2.63
N GLY A 334 6.09 12.14 1.59
CA GLY A 334 4.96 11.82 0.72
C GLY A 334 4.57 12.97 -0.21
N CYS A 335 3.54 12.75 -1.04
CA CYS A 335 2.99 13.74 -1.95
C CYS A 335 1.54 13.40 -2.26
N ASP A 336 0.64 14.37 -2.07
CA ASP A 336 -0.80 14.17 -2.26
C ASP A 336 -1.32 14.86 -3.53
N ASP A 337 -0.49 15.48 -4.36
CA ASP A 337 -0.93 16.35 -5.47
C ASP A 337 -1.91 15.65 -6.42
N CYS A 338 -1.57 14.41 -6.81
CA CYS A 338 -2.40 13.61 -7.70
C CYS A 338 -3.74 13.18 -7.06
N GLN A 339 -3.80 13.13 -5.73
CA GLN A 339 -5.01 12.91 -4.97
C GLN A 339 -5.79 14.23 -4.80
N LEU A 340 -5.17 15.31 -4.34
CA LEU A 340 -5.84 16.59 -4.10
C LEU A 340 -6.53 17.15 -5.35
N VAL A 341 -5.94 16.96 -6.55
CA VAL A 341 -6.59 17.37 -7.81
C VAL A 341 -7.69 16.41 -8.28
N CYS A 342 -7.77 15.20 -7.70
CA CYS A 342 -8.72 14.18 -8.15
C CYS A 342 -10.15 14.59 -7.76
N PRO A 343 -11.09 14.73 -8.74
CA PRO A 343 -12.45 15.20 -8.44
C PRO A 343 -13.26 14.24 -7.56
N TRP A 344 -12.79 13.00 -7.39
CA TRP A 344 -13.41 12.01 -6.52
C TRP A 344 -13.09 12.24 -5.03
N ASN A 345 -12.03 12.99 -4.69
CA ASN A 345 -11.68 13.24 -3.29
C ASN A 345 -12.58 14.23 -2.58
N LYS A 346 -13.47 14.94 -3.28
CA LYS A 346 -14.59 15.63 -2.63
C LYS A 346 -15.55 14.68 -1.88
N PHE A 347 -15.51 13.38 -2.20
CA PHE A 347 -16.28 12.34 -1.52
C PHE A 347 -15.49 11.65 -0.40
N ALA A 348 -14.25 12.05 -0.13
CA ALA A 348 -13.43 11.45 0.90
C ALA A 348 -14.12 11.51 2.28
N LYS A 349 -13.94 10.45 3.08
CA LYS A 349 -14.65 10.25 4.33
C LYS A 349 -13.75 10.46 5.52
N VAL A 350 -14.24 11.22 6.49
CA VAL A 350 -13.63 11.29 7.82
C VAL A 350 -13.80 9.97 8.56
N HIS A 351 -12.85 9.67 9.43
CA HIS A 351 -12.90 8.48 10.26
C HIS A 351 -12.69 8.86 11.73
N ALA A 352 -13.58 8.37 12.60
CA ALA A 352 -13.61 8.73 14.02
C ALA A 352 -12.48 8.10 14.86
N LEU A 353 -11.49 7.46 14.24
CA LEU A 353 -10.48 6.74 14.99
C LEU A 353 -9.39 7.72 15.45
N PRO A 354 -9.11 7.84 16.76
CA PRO A 354 -8.10 8.78 17.26
C PRO A 354 -6.70 8.53 16.71
N ASP A 355 -6.38 7.30 16.31
CA ASP A 355 -5.11 6.94 15.66
C ASP A 355 -4.84 7.77 14.38
N TRP A 356 -5.87 8.31 13.73
CA TRP A 356 -5.74 9.13 12.53
C TRP A 356 -5.57 10.62 12.80
N GLN A 357 -5.70 11.05 14.05
CA GLN A 357 -5.53 12.45 14.38
C GLN A 357 -4.09 12.89 14.12
N PRO A 358 -3.87 14.06 13.48
CA PRO A 358 -2.54 14.57 13.23
C PRO A 358 -1.77 14.75 14.53
N ARG A 359 -0.53 14.27 14.54
CA ARG A 359 0.42 14.55 15.63
C ARG A 359 0.79 16.03 15.62
N GLU A 360 1.04 16.55 16.80
CA GLU A 360 1.55 17.91 16.98
C GLU A 360 2.81 18.11 16.12
N GLY A 361 2.83 19.21 15.36
CA GLY A 361 3.97 19.59 14.53
C GLY A 361 4.02 18.96 13.14
N LEU A 362 3.11 18.05 12.77
CA LEU A 362 3.06 17.46 11.42
C LEU A 362 2.13 18.18 10.45
N THR A 363 1.45 19.24 10.92
CA THR A 363 0.64 20.15 10.12
C THR A 363 1.03 21.58 10.47
N GLY A 364 1.22 22.47 9.50
CA GLY A 364 1.44 23.90 9.79
C GLY A 364 2.82 24.27 10.32
N SER A 365 3.77 23.33 10.39
CA SER A 365 5.08 23.61 10.99
C SER A 365 6.06 24.21 9.99
N ALA A 366 6.79 25.23 10.44
CA ALA A 366 7.86 25.83 9.66
C ALA A 366 8.99 24.82 9.41
N ILE A 367 9.55 24.84 8.20
CA ILE A 367 10.68 23.99 7.80
C ILE A 367 11.86 24.17 8.75
N ALA A 368 12.19 25.41 9.13
CA ALA A 368 13.29 25.72 10.05
C ALA A 368 13.14 24.99 11.40
N THR A 369 11.91 24.95 11.94
CA THR A 369 11.58 24.27 13.19
C THR A 369 11.79 22.76 13.10
N LEU A 370 11.37 22.14 12.00
CA LEU A 370 11.55 20.69 11.84
C LEU A 370 12.99 20.32 11.52
N LEU A 371 13.73 21.19 10.82
CA LEU A 371 15.14 21.00 10.48
C LEU A 371 16.05 21.12 11.71
N SER A 372 15.61 21.80 12.77
CA SER A 372 16.35 21.94 14.04
C SER A 372 16.20 20.73 14.97
N TRP A 373 15.31 19.78 14.68
CA TRP A 373 15.16 18.57 15.49
C TRP A 373 16.47 17.78 15.59
N SER A 374 16.87 17.42 16.80
CA SER A 374 17.93 16.42 16.98
C SER A 374 17.41 15.04 16.58
N GLU A 375 18.31 14.06 16.41
CA GLU A 375 17.88 12.68 16.14
C GLU A 375 16.99 12.13 17.28
N ALA A 376 17.34 12.43 18.53
CA ALA A 376 16.54 12.06 19.69
C ALA A 376 15.13 12.72 19.66
N GLU A 377 15.04 13.99 19.27
CA GLU A 377 13.77 14.68 19.08
C GLU A 377 12.95 14.02 17.96
N PHE A 378 13.55 13.78 16.80
CA PHE A 378 12.91 13.12 15.66
C PHE A 378 12.35 11.76 16.07
N LEU A 379 13.15 10.92 16.73
CA LEU A 379 12.72 9.59 17.18
C LEU A 379 11.54 9.70 18.14
N ARG A 380 11.59 10.61 19.13
CA ARG A 380 10.51 10.81 20.10
C ARG A 380 9.22 11.31 19.42
N ARG A 381 9.31 12.35 18.59
CA ARG A 381 8.15 12.96 17.89
C ARG A 381 7.49 12.00 16.89
N THR A 382 8.28 11.13 16.25
CA THR A 382 7.79 10.18 15.25
C THR A 382 7.50 8.78 15.80
N GLU A 383 7.56 8.57 17.12
CA GLU A 383 7.29 7.27 17.73
C GLU A 383 5.89 6.75 17.37
N GLY A 384 5.82 5.61 16.69
CA GLY A 384 4.58 5.01 16.22
C GLY A 384 3.95 5.72 15.01
N SER A 385 4.69 6.59 14.31
CA SER A 385 4.34 7.12 12.98
C SER A 385 5.06 6.33 11.89
N ALA A 386 4.47 6.27 10.70
CA ALA A 386 5.13 5.72 9.50
C ALA A 386 6.40 6.51 9.13
N ILE A 387 6.46 7.81 9.45
CA ILE A 387 7.60 8.69 9.18
C ILE A 387 8.88 8.17 9.81
N ARG A 388 8.80 7.50 10.97
CA ARG A 388 9.98 7.01 11.68
C ARG A 388 10.84 6.06 10.82
N ARG A 389 10.23 5.37 9.84
CA ARG A 389 10.91 4.37 8.99
C ARG A 389 12.01 4.97 8.11
N ILE A 390 11.92 6.25 7.74
CA ILE A 390 12.91 6.87 6.85
C ILE A 390 14.20 7.24 7.57
N GLY A 391 14.17 7.31 8.90
CA GLY A 391 15.30 7.75 9.72
C GLY A 391 15.57 9.27 9.61
N HIS A 392 16.41 9.75 10.53
CA HIS A 392 16.67 11.19 10.66
C HIS A 392 17.45 11.77 9.47
N VAL A 393 18.34 11.00 8.84
CA VAL A 393 19.13 11.42 7.67
C VAL A 393 18.23 11.84 6.50
N ARG A 394 17.29 10.98 6.08
CA ARG A 394 16.34 11.30 5.00
C ARG A 394 15.42 12.46 5.39
N TRP A 395 14.99 12.50 6.66
CA TRP A 395 14.17 13.60 7.18
C TRP A 395 14.88 14.95 7.00
N LEU A 396 16.15 15.05 7.45
CA LEU A 396 16.96 16.26 7.29
C LEU A 396 17.23 16.58 5.81
N ARG A 397 17.54 15.58 4.97
CA ARG A 397 17.72 15.80 3.53
C ARG A 397 16.48 16.43 2.91
N ASN A 398 15.29 15.87 3.17
CA ASN A 398 14.05 16.38 2.59
C ASN A 398 13.74 17.80 3.07
N LEU A 399 13.96 18.09 4.34
CA LEU A 399 13.78 19.43 4.91
C LEU A 399 14.80 20.43 4.38
N ALA A 400 16.06 20.05 4.24
CA ALA A 400 17.10 20.90 3.66
C ALA A 400 16.77 21.24 2.21
N LEU A 401 16.27 20.27 1.43
CA LEU A 401 15.78 20.50 0.07
C LEU A 401 14.63 21.51 0.05
N ALA A 402 13.61 21.28 0.88
CA ALA A 402 12.46 22.18 1.01
C ALA A 402 12.89 23.60 1.41
N ALA A 403 13.83 23.74 2.36
CA ALA A 403 14.39 25.02 2.77
C ALA A 403 15.09 25.75 1.61
N GLY A 404 15.85 25.04 0.78
CA GLY A 404 16.47 25.62 -0.41
C GLY A 404 15.43 26.14 -1.41
N ASN A 405 14.36 25.36 -1.64
CA ASN A 405 13.25 25.79 -2.50
C ASN A 405 12.53 27.01 -1.94
N ALA A 406 12.33 27.05 -0.61
CA ALA A 406 11.72 28.17 0.07
C ALA A 406 12.56 29.44 -0.07
N LEU A 407 13.88 29.36 0.11
CA LEU A 407 14.79 30.49 -0.06
C LEU A 407 14.78 31.05 -1.50
N ARG A 408 14.58 30.19 -2.50
CA ARG A 408 14.48 30.59 -3.93
C ARG A 408 13.12 31.11 -4.35
N SER A 409 12.07 30.96 -3.54
CA SER A 409 10.72 31.38 -3.96
C SER A 409 10.56 32.89 -4.04
N GLY A 410 11.39 33.65 -3.32
CA GLY A 410 11.27 35.11 -3.20
C GLY A 410 10.06 35.57 -2.35
N GLN A 411 9.33 34.65 -1.73
CA GLN A 411 8.10 34.96 -0.97
C GLN A 411 8.33 35.04 0.55
N LEU A 412 9.54 34.72 1.03
CA LEU A 412 9.87 34.72 2.45
C LEU A 412 10.22 36.11 2.97
N SER A 413 9.71 36.45 4.16
CA SER A 413 10.18 37.62 4.91
C SER A 413 11.67 37.49 5.29
N PRO A 414 12.37 38.61 5.55
CA PRO A 414 13.78 38.57 5.97
C PRO A 414 14.04 37.67 7.19
N ALA A 415 13.14 37.69 8.18
CA ALA A 415 13.24 36.83 9.36
C ALA A 415 13.10 35.33 9.04
N GLN A 416 12.17 34.96 8.15
CA GLN A 416 12.03 33.57 7.70
C GLN A 416 13.23 33.10 6.89
N GLN A 417 13.79 33.97 6.04
CA GLN A 417 15.00 33.65 5.29
C GLN A 417 16.18 33.40 6.22
N GLU A 418 16.37 34.26 7.23
CA GLU A 418 17.45 34.12 8.21
C GLU A 418 17.30 32.81 8.99
N ALA A 419 16.11 32.54 9.53
CA ALA A 419 15.85 31.31 10.28
C ALA A 419 16.14 30.03 9.46
N LEU A 420 15.81 30.01 8.16
CA LEU A 420 16.15 28.88 7.29
C LEU A 420 17.64 28.77 7.02
N ARG A 421 18.33 29.90 6.79
CA ARG A 421 19.79 29.91 6.58
C ARG A 421 20.53 29.42 7.81
N GLU A 422 20.17 29.90 9.00
CA GLU A 422 20.73 29.43 10.27
C GLU A 422 20.50 27.93 10.46
N ALA A 423 19.26 27.45 10.23
CA ALA A 423 18.94 26.02 10.35
C ALA A 423 19.72 25.15 9.35
N LEU A 424 19.94 25.62 8.12
CA LEU A 424 20.77 24.95 7.13
C LEU A 424 22.25 24.96 7.53
N LEU A 425 22.79 26.10 7.96
CA LEU A 425 24.18 26.23 8.40
C LEU A 425 24.51 25.32 9.57
N ALA A 426 23.56 25.15 10.51
CA ALA A 426 23.69 24.21 11.62
C ALA A 426 23.83 22.73 11.18
N ARG A 427 23.48 22.41 9.93
CA ARG A 427 23.59 21.07 9.33
C ARG A 427 24.71 20.93 8.30
N ARG A 428 25.47 21.99 8.02
CA ARG A 428 26.52 22.00 6.98
C ARG A 428 27.57 20.90 7.17
N ASP A 429 27.95 20.66 8.43
CA ASP A 429 29.02 19.75 8.79
C ASP A 429 28.49 18.38 9.30
N HIS A 430 27.24 18.03 8.95
CA HIS A 430 26.61 16.75 9.33
C HIS A 430 27.46 15.54 8.87
N PRO A 431 27.57 14.44 9.65
CA PRO A 431 28.44 13.30 9.30
C PRO A 431 28.02 12.55 8.02
N ASP A 432 26.73 12.58 7.69
CA ASP A 432 26.19 11.97 6.47
C ASP A 432 26.37 12.86 5.23
N GLU A 433 26.94 12.32 4.16
CA GLU A 433 27.22 13.03 2.90
C GLU A 433 25.94 13.51 2.19
N VAL A 434 24.85 12.75 2.26
CA VAL A 434 23.59 13.09 1.60
C VAL A 434 23.01 14.37 2.20
N VAL A 435 23.12 14.53 3.53
CA VAL A 435 22.68 15.76 4.20
C VAL A 435 23.60 16.93 3.83
N ARG A 436 24.92 16.75 3.86
CA ARG A 436 25.87 17.83 3.52
C ARG A 436 25.70 18.33 2.10
N GLU A 437 25.59 17.42 1.13
CA GLU A 437 25.39 17.78 -0.28
C GLU A 437 24.09 18.55 -0.47
N GLN A 438 23.00 18.08 0.14
CA GLN A 438 21.72 18.72 0.03
C GLN A 438 21.71 20.11 0.69
N VAL A 439 22.36 20.27 1.85
CA VAL A 439 22.53 21.57 2.53
C VAL A 439 23.37 22.52 1.67
N ALA A 440 24.49 22.04 1.11
CA ALA A 440 25.33 22.84 0.23
C ALA A 440 24.56 23.34 -1.01
N TRP A 441 23.77 22.47 -1.64
CA TRP A 441 22.90 22.86 -2.76
C TRP A 441 21.83 23.90 -2.34
N SER A 442 21.25 23.75 -1.15
CA SER A 442 20.24 24.68 -0.64
C SER A 442 20.81 26.05 -0.29
N LEU A 443 22.07 26.11 0.15
CA LEU A 443 22.77 27.36 0.46
C LEU A 443 23.43 28.03 -0.75
N ALA A 444 23.72 27.28 -1.82
CA ALA A 444 24.40 27.77 -3.03
C ALA A 444 23.52 28.68 -3.91
N LEU A 445 22.66 29.50 -3.31
CA LEU A 445 21.74 30.43 -3.96
C LEU A 445 22.48 31.20 -5.08
N ARG A 446 22.13 30.88 -6.33
CA ARG A 446 22.45 31.67 -7.51
C ARG A 446 21.20 32.39 -7.95
#